data_AF-A0A0G0DDQ9-F1
#
_entry.id   AF-A0A0G0DDQ9-F1
#
_cell.length_a   1.000
_cell.length_b   1.000
_cell.length_c   1.000
_cell.angle_alpha   90.00
_cell.angle_beta   90.00
_cell.angle_gamma   90.00
#
_symmetry.space_group_name_H-M   'P 1'
#
loop_
_entity.id
_entity.type
_entity.pdbx_description
1 polymer ?
#
loop_
_entity_poly.entity_id
_entity_poly.type
_entity_poly.pdbx_seq_one_letter_code
_entity_poly.pdbx_strand_id
1 'polypeptide(L)'
;MKEYKKLIFIIVVALFFSLFNLARAEVLINEVQVKPTGESFIELYNFGSSQDLTNWTIKRRTASGSEYSLVSASRLKDKSISANSYFLLVNENYIGEITPDTMWAKSYDLANDNTILLYNENENLISKISWGGVVDCTSSCPANPPEGQSIQKTSNGSWVSATPTPGAVNSSLSSDSNNSNNTRNFS
;
A
#
# COMPACT_ATOMS: atom_id res chain seq x y z
N MET A 1 47.81 0.70 -29.04
CA MET A 1 47.07 1.66 -28.19
C MET A 1 45.53 1.64 -28.30
N LYS A 2 44.93 1.15 -29.39
CA LYS A 2 43.46 1.14 -29.55
C LYS A 2 42.73 0.03 -28.78
N GLU A 3 43.34 -1.15 -28.64
CA GLU A 3 42.70 -2.34 -28.06
C GLU A 3 42.45 -2.21 -26.55
N TYR A 4 43.41 -1.70 -25.76
CA TYR A 4 43.22 -1.53 -24.32
C TYR A 4 42.17 -0.45 -23.98
N LYS A 5 41.97 0.56 -24.83
CA LYS A 5 40.94 1.59 -24.61
C LYS A 5 39.53 1.02 -24.77
N LYS A 6 39.34 0.09 -25.72
CA LYS A 6 38.07 -0.65 -25.87
C LYS A 6 37.82 -1.58 -24.68
N LEU A 7 38.85 -2.28 -24.21
CA LEU A 7 38.74 -3.15 -23.04
C LEU A 7 38.40 -2.35 -21.76
N ILE A 8 39.09 -1.22 -21.52
CA ILE A 8 38.80 -0.33 -20.40
C ILE A 8 37.39 0.25 -20.51
N PHE A 9 36.96 0.66 -21.70
CA PHE A 9 35.60 1.17 -21.91
C PHE A 9 34.54 0.11 -21.60
N ILE A 10 34.73 -1.15 -22.03
CA ILE A 10 33.81 -2.26 -21.73
C ILE A 10 33.80 -2.55 -20.22
N ILE A 11 34.95 -2.54 -19.54
CA ILE A 11 35.03 -2.77 -18.10
C ILE A 11 34.35 -1.63 -17.32
N VAL A 12 34.53 -0.38 -17.73
CA VAL A 12 33.87 0.78 -17.10
C VAL A 12 32.35 0.71 -17.29
N VAL A 13 31.87 0.35 -18.48
CA VAL A 13 30.43 0.17 -18.73
C VAL A 13 29.88 -1.01 -17.91
N ALA A 14 30.55 -2.15 -17.87
CA ALA A 14 30.11 -3.31 -17.09
C ALA A 14 30.08 -3.02 -15.58
N LEU A 15 31.09 -2.31 -15.05
CA LEU A 15 31.12 -1.85 -13.66
C LEU A 15 30.02 -0.83 -13.37
N PHE A 16 29.69 0.04 -14.32
CA PHE A 16 28.59 0.98 -14.19
C PHE A 16 27.23 0.28 -14.13
N PHE A 17 27.06 -0.82 -14.88
CA PHE A 17 25.82 -1.62 -14.85
C PHE A 17 25.73 -2.61 -13.67
N SER A 18 26.85 -3.00 -13.04
CA SER A 18 26.83 -3.92 -11.89
C SER A 18 26.58 -3.26 -10.54
N LEU A 19 26.48 -1.93 -10.48
CA LEU A 19 26.25 -1.17 -9.23
C LEU A 19 24.77 -0.93 -8.94
N PHE A 20 23.86 -1.34 -9.82
CA PHE A 20 22.43 -1.22 -9.58
C PHE A 20 21.93 -2.39 -8.73
N ASN A 21 21.96 -2.21 -7.40
CA ASN A 21 21.14 -3.04 -6.52
C ASN A 21 19.68 -2.69 -6.80
N LEU A 22 18.91 -3.63 -7.37
CA LEU A 22 17.46 -3.51 -7.36
C LEU A 22 17.00 -3.67 -5.90
N ALA A 23 16.85 -2.56 -5.19
CA ALA A 23 16.13 -2.55 -3.93
C ALA A 23 14.66 -2.84 -4.24
N ARG A 24 14.23 -4.09 -4.09
CA ARG A 24 12.81 -4.40 -4.00
C ARG A 24 12.31 -3.75 -2.72
N ALA A 25 11.33 -2.87 -2.82
CA ALA A 25 10.62 -2.42 -1.64
C ALA A 25 9.92 -3.61 -1.00
N GLU A 26 10.31 -3.93 0.22
CA GLU A 26 9.74 -5.02 1.02
C GLU A 26 8.46 -4.59 1.76
N VAL A 27 8.19 -3.30 1.78
CA VAL A 27 6.99 -2.69 2.37
C VAL A 27 6.04 -2.24 1.27
N LEU A 28 4.76 -2.58 1.42
CA LEU A 28 3.69 -2.20 0.51
C LEU A 28 2.48 -1.67 1.27
N ILE A 29 1.61 -0.93 0.58
CA ILE A 29 0.25 -0.66 1.07
C ILE A 29 -0.52 -1.99 0.96
N ASN A 30 -1.07 -2.44 2.08
CA ASN A 30 -1.74 -3.73 2.23
C ASN A 30 -3.26 -3.61 2.23
N GLU A 31 -3.79 -2.61 2.93
CA GLU A 31 -5.21 -2.45 3.14
C GLU A 31 -5.55 -0.97 3.33
N VAL A 32 -6.71 -0.53 2.83
CA VAL A 32 -7.22 0.83 3.00
C VAL A 32 -8.70 0.81 3.31
N GLN A 33 -9.10 1.36 4.46
CA GLN A 33 -10.50 1.64 4.78
C GLN A 33 -10.75 3.15 4.69
N VAL A 34 -11.73 3.54 3.86
CA VAL A 34 -12.05 4.95 3.64
C VAL A 34 -13.16 5.43 4.59
N LYS A 35 -14.13 4.56 4.89
CA LYS A 35 -15.30 4.90 5.71
C LYS A 35 -15.63 3.80 6.73
N PRO A 36 -16.20 4.17 7.89
CA PRO A 36 -16.51 5.54 8.33
C PRO A 36 -15.23 6.34 8.64
N THR A 37 -15.29 7.68 8.56
CA THR A 37 -14.10 8.55 8.71
C THR A 37 -13.36 8.32 10.02
N GLY A 38 -14.10 8.11 11.13
CA GLY A 38 -13.53 7.82 12.45
C GLY A 38 -12.90 6.43 12.59
N GLU A 39 -13.04 5.56 11.58
CA GLU A 39 -12.39 4.25 11.54
C GLU A 39 -11.49 4.10 10.31
N SER A 40 -11.26 5.19 9.57
CA SER A 40 -10.44 5.16 8.37
C SER A 40 -8.98 4.87 8.69
N PHE A 41 -8.36 4.01 7.88
CA PHE A 41 -6.98 3.60 8.09
C PHE A 41 -6.26 3.29 6.77
N ILE A 42 -4.94 3.33 6.84
CA ILE A 42 -4.02 2.75 5.86
C ILE A 42 -3.17 1.74 6.62
N GLU A 43 -3.07 0.54 6.09
CA GLU A 43 -2.17 -0.48 6.60
C GLU A 43 -1.04 -0.73 5.63
N LEU A 44 0.18 -0.78 6.17
CA LEU A 44 1.35 -1.27 5.47
C LEU A 44 1.65 -2.71 5.88
N TYR A 45 2.20 -3.49 4.96
CA TYR A 45 2.74 -4.81 5.26
C TYR A 45 4.20 -4.91 4.80
N ASN A 46 5.06 -5.40 5.67
CA ASN A 46 6.46 -5.69 5.37
C ASN A 46 6.66 -7.19 5.17
N PHE A 47 6.91 -7.62 3.93
CA PHE A 47 7.16 -9.03 3.59
C PHE A 47 8.64 -9.40 3.55
N GLY A 48 9.53 -8.52 4.01
CA GLY A 48 10.97 -8.76 4.04
C GLY A 48 11.58 -8.52 5.40
N SER A 49 12.75 -7.90 5.42
CA SER A 49 13.52 -7.57 6.63
C SER A 49 12.96 -6.34 7.35
N SER A 50 13.27 -6.20 8.65
CA SER A 50 12.82 -5.04 9.44
C SER A 50 13.26 -3.74 8.78
N GLN A 51 12.33 -2.80 8.64
CA GLN A 51 12.54 -1.54 7.92
C GLN A 51 12.34 -0.34 8.86
N ASP A 52 13.31 0.59 8.85
CA ASP A 52 13.16 1.93 9.43
C ASP A 52 12.30 2.80 8.49
N LEU A 53 11.27 3.44 9.04
CA LEU A 53 10.34 4.30 8.31
C LEU A 53 10.67 5.79 8.48
N THR A 54 11.78 6.12 9.14
CA THR A 54 12.26 7.49 9.26
C THR A 54 12.43 8.11 7.87
N ASN A 55 11.92 9.33 7.70
CA ASN A 55 11.87 10.07 6.42
C ASN A 55 10.95 9.49 5.33
N TRP A 56 10.21 8.42 5.60
CA TRP A 56 9.17 7.96 4.68
C TRP A 56 8.00 8.93 4.67
N THR A 57 7.24 8.96 3.59
CA THR A 57 6.03 9.78 3.49
C THR A 57 4.90 9.04 2.80
N ILE A 58 3.67 9.41 3.17
CA ILE A 58 2.48 8.99 2.43
C ILE A 58 1.81 10.23 1.87
N LYS A 59 1.48 10.17 0.59
CA LYS A 59 0.69 11.19 -0.10
C LYS A 59 -0.63 10.61 -0.54
N ARG A 60 -1.65 11.47 -0.62
CA ARG A 60 -2.88 11.17 -1.35
C ARG A 60 -2.90 11.94 -2.65
N ARG A 61 -3.46 11.35 -3.69
CA ARG A 61 -3.79 12.04 -4.94
C ARG A 61 -5.30 11.98 -5.16
N THR A 62 -5.90 13.11 -5.52
CA THR A 62 -7.34 13.19 -5.81
C THR A 62 -7.65 12.67 -7.21
N ALA A 63 -8.92 12.46 -7.52
CA ALA A 63 -9.38 12.12 -8.87
C ALA A 63 -8.93 13.11 -9.96
N SER A 64 -8.75 14.38 -9.61
CA SER A 64 -8.22 15.41 -10.52
C SER A 64 -6.71 15.33 -10.76
N GLY A 65 -6.01 14.42 -10.07
CA GLY A 65 -4.56 14.22 -10.20
C GLY A 65 -3.71 15.08 -9.26
N SER A 66 -4.31 15.89 -8.39
CA SER A 66 -3.58 16.75 -7.45
C SER A 66 -3.06 15.95 -6.25
N GLU A 67 -1.77 16.07 -5.94
CA GLU A 67 -1.14 15.41 -4.79
C GLU A 67 -1.11 16.28 -3.54
N TYR A 68 -1.35 15.66 -2.39
CA TYR A 68 -1.32 16.28 -1.08
C TYR A 68 -0.59 15.37 -0.10
N SER A 69 0.16 15.95 0.83
CA SER A 69 0.70 15.18 1.96
C SER A 69 -0.45 14.62 2.79
N LEU A 70 -0.32 13.35 3.20
CA LEU A 70 -1.23 12.69 4.13
C LEU A 70 -0.49 12.35 5.42
N VAL A 71 0.63 11.64 5.31
CA VAL A 71 1.53 11.34 6.44
C VAL A 71 2.90 11.95 6.17
N SER A 72 3.28 12.92 6.97
CA SER A 72 4.59 13.58 6.87
C SER A 72 5.69 12.71 7.51
N ALA A 73 6.94 12.92 7.06
CA ALA A 73 8.12 12.24 7.62
C ALA A 73 8.24 12.37 9.14
N SER A 74 7.85 13.52 9.70
CA SER A 74 7.84 13.74 11.15
C SER A 74 6.92 12.78 11.93
N ARG A 75 5.85 12.25 11.31
CA ARG A 75 4.95 11.27 11.91
C ARG A 75 5.48 9.84 11.85
N LEU A 76 6.52 9.61 11.03
CA LEU A 76 7.20 8.32 10.86
C LEU A 76 8.62 8.33 11.41
N LYS A 77 9.05 9.44 12.01
CA LYS A 77 10.36 9.55 12.65
C LYS A 77 10.48 8.53 13.79
N ASP A 78 11.60 7.79 13.81
CA ASP A 78 11.91 6.79 14.82
C ASP A 78 10.90 5.62 14.87
N LYS A 79 10.13 5.43 13.79
CA LYS A 79 9.21 4.30 13.61
C LYS A 79 9.86 3.23 12.74
N SER A 80 9.53 1.98 13.02
CA SER A 80 9.99 0.83 12.23
C SER A 80 8.87 -0.17 12.06
N ILE A 81 8.90 -0.92 10.96
CA ILE A 81 8.02 -2.07 10.72
C ILE A 81 8.87 -3.34 10.69
N SER A 82 8.60 -4.27 11.61
CA SER A 82 9.32 -5.55 11.68
C SER A 82 9.04 -6.44 10.48
N ALA A 83 9.89 -7.45 10.29
CA ALA A 83 9.70 -8.46 9.26
C ALA A 83 8.36 -9.18 9.41
N ASN A 84 7.65 -9.41 8.30
CA ASN A 84 6.33 -10.08 8.25
C ASN A 84 5.29 -9.47 9.21
N SER A 85 5.36 -8.14 9.40
CA SER A 85 4.48 -7.41 10.32
C SER A 85 3.67 -6.35 9.59
N TYR A 86 2.58 -5.95 10.22
CA TYR A 86 1.70 -4.87 9.79
C TYR A 86 2.06 -3.56 10.49
N PHE A 87 1.74 -2.43 9.86
CA PHE A 87 1.88 -1.11 10.46
C PHE A 87 0.65 -0.28 10.13
N LEU A 88 -0.11 0.06 11.17
CA LEU A 88 -1.41 0.70 11.08
C LEU A 88 -1.28 2.22 11.24
N LEU A 89 -1.73 2.96 10.24
CA LEU A 89 -1.83 4.42 10.26
C LEU A 89 -3.30 4.81 10.25
N VAL A 90 -3.68 5.76 11.11
CA VAL A 90 -5.06 6.24 11.23
C VAL A 90 -5.12 7.76 11.31
N ASN A 91 -6.33 8.33 11.18
CA ASN A 91 -6.56 9.75 11.46
C ASN A 91 -6.48 10.02 12.98
N GLU A 92 -6.03 11.19 13.41
CA GLU A 92 -6.09 11.64 14.82
C GLU A 92 -7.50 11.64 15.45
N ASN A 93 -8.57 11.59 14.65
CA ASN A 93 -9.95 11.42 15.10
C ASN A 93 -10.38 9.94 15.23
N TYR A 94 -9.45 9.00 15.10
CA TYR A 94 -9.74 7.57 15.12
C TYR A 94 -10.42 7.14 16.42
N ILE A 95 -11.54 6.44 16.29
CA ILE A 95 -12.36 5.92 17.38
C ILE A 95 -12.49 4.39 17.33
N GLY A 96 -11.78 3.73 16.42
CA GLY A 96 -11.78 2.27 16.32
C GLY A 96 -11.00 1.61 17.46
N GLU A 97 -11.13 0.29 17.56
CA GLU A 97 -10.64 -0.48 18.71
C GLU A 97 -9.15 -0.87 18.61
N ILE A 98 -8.59 -0.89 17.40
CA ILE A 98 -7.20 -1.34 17.17
C ILE A 98 -6.23 -0.20 17.45
N THR A 99 -5.21 -0.46 18.27
CA THR A 99 -4.18 0.54 18.58
C THR A 99 -3.34 0.82 17.33
N PRO A 100 -3.26 2.07 16.85
CA PRO A 100 -2.47 2.41 15.67
C PRO A 100 -0.98 2.58 16.01
N ASP A 101 -0.11 2.34 15.04
CA ASP A 101 1.33 2.56 15.17
C ASP A 101 1.71 4.04 15.00
N THR A 102 0.93 4.79 14.21
CA THR A 102 1.03 6.24 14.09
C THR A 102 -0.30 6.86 13.63
N MET A 103 -0.36 8.19 13.70
CA MET A 103 -1.54 8.97 13.31
C MET A 103 -1.18 10.08 12.33
N TRP A 104 -2.09 10.39 11.41
CA TRP A 104 -2.02 11.59 10.57
C TRP A 104 -2.96 12.69 11.05
N ALA A 105 -2.72 13.92 10.58
CA ALA A 105 -3.40 15.10 11.08
C ALA A 105 -4.92 15.01 10.91
N LYS A 106 -5.68 15.44 11.93
CA LYS A 106 -7.15 15.42 11.94
C LYS A 106 -7.81 16.06 10.72
N SER A 107 -7.18 17.07 10.13
CA SER A 107 -7.68 17.79 8.96
C SER A 107 -7.56 17.02 7.64
N TYR A 108 -6.93 15.84 7.64
CA TYR A 108 -6.70 15.05 6.43
C TYR A 108 -7.56 13.80 6.43
N ASP A 109 -8.45 13.70 5.45
CA ASP A 109 -9.33 12.54 5.29
C ASP A 109 -9.00 11.75 4.03
N LEU A 110 -9.26 10.45 4.13
CA LEU A 110 -9.39 9.58 2.97
C LEU A 110 -10.73 9.85 2.30
N ALA A 111 -10.75 9.77 0.98
CA ALA A 111 -11.95 10.01 0.20
C ALA A 111 -12.11 8.95 -0.89
N ASN A 112 -13.33 8.86 -1.42
CA ASN A 112 -13.58 8.12 -2.64
C ASN A 112 -12.77 8.71 -3.80
N ASP A 113 -12.51 7.87 -4.80
CA ASP A 113 -11.82 8.23 -6.04
C ASP A 113 -10.45 8.86 -5.78
N ASN A 114 -9.60 8.17 -5.01
CA ASN A 114 -8.29 8.65 -4.59
C ASN A 114 -7.21 7.60 -4.90
N THR A 115 -5.96 8.05 -4.78
CA THR A 115 -4.76 7.22 -4.81
C THR A 115 -3.94 7.47 -3.55
N ILE A 116 -3.45 6.41 -2.90
CA ILE A 116 -2.40 6.50 -1.88
C ILE A 116 -1.06 6.15 -2.50
N LEU A 117 -0.06 6.96 -2.19
CA LEU A 117 1.32 6.81 -2.65
C LEU A 117 2.25 6.74 -1.44
N LEU A 118 3.03 5.67 -1.36
CA LEU A 118 4.04 5.45 -0.33
C LEU A 118 5.43 5.73 -0.91
N TYR A 119 6.13 6.66 -0.28
CA TYR A 119 7.50 7.04 -0.65
C TYR A 119 8.46 6.66 0.48
N ASN A 120 9.62 6.12 0.09
CA ASN A 120 10.69 5.82 1.04
C ASN A 120 11.53 7.06 1.40
N GLU A 121 12.57 6.86 2.21
CA GLU A 121 13.48 7.90 2.70
C GLU A 121 14.23 8.66 1.59
N ASN A 122 14.31 8.06 0.39
CA ASN A 122 14.97 8.62 -0.78
C ASN A 122 13.96 9.24 -1.77
N GLU A 123 12.70 9.45 -1.35
CA GLU A 123 11.58 9.91 -2.18
C GLU A 123 11.25 9.00 -3.36
N ASN A 124 11.67 7.74 -3.33
CA ASN A 124 11.27 6.76 -4.34
C ASN A 124 9.84 6.29 -4.04
N LEU A 125 8.98 6.29 -5.06
CA LEU A 125 7.66 5.68 -4.97
C LEU A 125 7.80 4.16 -4.91
N ILE A 126 7.47 3.58 -3.75
CA ILE A 126 7.65 2.14 -3.50
C ILE A 126 6.34 1.36 -3.52
N SER A 127 5.21 2.00 -3.23
CA SER A 127 3.90 1.38 -3.29
C SER A 127 2.82 2.40 -3.65
N LYS A 128 1.79 1.92 -4.34
CA LYS A 128 0.65 2.74 -4.77
C LYS A 128 -0.61 1.90 -4.87
N ILE A 129 -1.74 2.49 -4.48
CA ILE A 129 -3.07 1.96 -4.78
C ILE A 129 -4.01 3.11 -5.15
N SER A 130 -4.74 2.98 -6.25
CA SER A 130 -5.82 3.87 -6.66
C SER A 130 -7.14 3.11 -6.64
N TRP A 131 -8.24 3.79 -6.36
CA TRP A 131 -9.58 3.19 -6.35
C TRP A 131 -10.64 4.14 -6.88
N GLY A 132 -11.83 3.61 -7.13
CA GLY A 132 -12.98 4.36 -7.63
C GLY A 132 -12.78 4.82 -9.09
N GLY A 133 -13.25 6.03 -9.40
CA GLY A 133 -13.23 6.64 -10.73
C GLY A 133 -11.88 7.19 -11.18
N VAL A 134 -10.78 6.83 -10.51
CA VAL A 134 -9.42 7.21 -10.91
C VAL A 134 -8.96 6.35 -12.09
N VAL A 135 -8.14 6.90 -13.00
CA VAL A 135 -7.63 6.18 -14.19
C VAL A 135 -6.16 5.74 -14.06
N ASP A 136 -5.52 6.02 -12.92
CA ASP A 136 -4.14 5.64 -12.63
C ASP A 136 -4.04 4.21 -12.06
N CYS A 137 -4.45 3.23 -12.87
CA CYS A 137 -4.35 1.79 -12.62
C CYS A 137 -3.87 1.05 -13.87
N THR A 138 -3.19 -0.09 -13.70
CA THR A 138 -2.61 -0.86 -14.82
C THR A 138 -3.66 -1.55 -15.69
N SER A 139 -4.81 -1.92 -15.12
CA SER A 139 -5.94 -2.52 -15.83
C SER A 139 -7.23 -1.82 -15.48
N SER A 140 -7.69 -1.99 -14.24
CA SER A 140 -8.86 -1.31 -13.67
C SER A 140 -8.63 -1.09 -12.19
N CYS A 141 -9.03 0.07 -11.69
CA CYS A 141 -9.00 0.32 -10.26
C CYS A 141 -10.08 -0.50 -9.55
N PRO A 142 -9.83 -1.02 -8.33
CA PRO A 142 -10.91 -1.48 -7.46
C PRO A 142 -11.94 -0.37 -7.28
N ALA A 143 -13.21 -0.73 -7.07
CA ALA A 143 -14.25 0.23 -6.76
C ALA A 143 -13.97 0.95 -5.43
N ASN A 144 -14.68 2.05 -5.18
CA ASN A 144 -14.71 2.63 -3.83
C ASN A 144 -15.23 1.56 -2.85
N PRO A 145 -14.56 1.35 -1.70
CA PRO A 145 -15.04 0.40 -0.72
C PRO A 145 -16.37 0.92 -0.14
N PRO A 146 -17.39 0.06 0.03
CA PRO A 146 -18.57 0.41 0.81
C PRO A 146 -18.19 0.85 2.23
N GLU A 147 -19.09 1.58 2.89
CA GLU A 147 -18.90 1.94 4.29
C GLU A 147 -18.78 0.69 5.17
N GLY A 148 -17.79 0.68 6.06
CA GLY A 148 -17.47 -0.49 6.89
C GLY A 148 -16.71 -1.59 6.15
N GLN A 149 -16.31 -1.38 4.89
CA GLN A 149 -15.41 -2.26 4.15
C GLN A 149 -14.08 -1.56 3.84
N SER A 150 -13.08 -2.36 3.51
CA SER A 150 -11.76 -1.93 3.08
C SER A 150 -11.40 -2.54 1.74
N ILE A 151 -10.42 -1.92 1.07
CA ILE A 151 -9.76 -2.48 -0.11
C ILE A 151 -8.53 -3.26 0.37
N GLN A 152 -8.55 -4.58 0.20
CA GLN A 152 -7.51 -5.50 0.65
C GLN A 152 -6.68 -6.01 -0.52
N LYS A 153 -5.35 -6.02 -0.35
CA LYS A 153 -4.44 -6.67 -1.27
C LYS A 153 -4.44 -8.18 -1.04
N THR A 154 -4.71 -8.94 -2.09
CA THR A 154 -4.71 -10.41 -2.03
C THR A 154 -3.31 -10.97 -2.26
N SER A 155 -3.11 -12.25 -1.94
CA SER A 155 -1.83 -12.95 -2.11
C SER A 155 -1.34 -13.01 -3.57
N ASN A 156 -2.25 -12.96 -4.54
CA ASN A 156 -1.91 -12.88 -5.97
C ASN A 156 -1.68 -11.43 -6.47
N GLY A 157 -1.70 -10.44 -5.57
CA GLY A 157 -1.48 -9.03 -5.86
C GLY A 157 -2.70 -8.28 -6.43
N SER A 158 -3.88 -8.91 -6.45
CA SER A 158 -5.14 -8.25 -6.80
C SER A 158 -5.68 -7.44 -5.61
N TRP A 159 -6.75 -6.67 -5.84
CA TRP A 159 -7.43 -5.89 -4.81
C TRP A 159 -8.90 -6.28 -4.74
N VAL A 160 -9.41 -6.47 -3.52
CA VAL A 160 -10.81 -6.86 -3.27
C VAL A 160 -11.43 -5.96 -2.20
N SER A 161 -12.75 -5.78 -2.24
CA SER A 161 -13.47 -5.13 -1.15
C SER A 161 -13.93 -6.19 -0.15
N ALA A 162 -13.58 -6.05 1.13
CA ALA A 162 -13.87 -7.03 2.16
C ALA A 162 -14.06 -6.40 3.55
N THR A 163 -14.41 -7.22 4.53
CA THR A 163 -14.45 -6.81 5.95
C THR A 163 -13.04 -6.44 6.42
N PRO A 164 -12.85 -5.27 7.07
CA PRO A 164 -11.52 -4.80 7.43
C PRO A 164 -10.73 -5.75 8.34
N THR A 165 -9.42 -5.86 8.10
CA THR A 165 -8.50 -6.74 8.84
C THR A 165 -7.30 -6.01 9.46
N PRO A 166 -7.47 -4.84 10.10
CA PRO A 166 -6.34 -4.07 10.64
C PRO A 166 -5.54 -4.89 11.67
N GLY A 167 -4.22 -4.97 11.43
CA GLY A 167 -3.25 -5.74 12.21
C GLY A 167 -3.23 -7.23 11.89
N ALA A 168 -3.93 -7.70 10.85
CA ALA A 168 -4.12 -9.11 10.56
C ALA A 168 -3.97 -9.44 9.06
N VAL A 169 -3.95 -10.73 8.75
CA VAL A 169 -3.88 -11.21 7.36
C VAL A 169 -5.19 -10.92 6.64
N ASN A 170 -5.09 -10.28 5.47
CA ASN A 170 -6.22 -10.05 4.57
C ASN A 170 -6.94 -11.35 4.20
N SER A 171 -8.22 -11.23 3.83
CA SER A 171 -8.99 -12.38 3.36
C SER A 171 -8.35 -12.99 2.11
N SER A 172 -8.04 -14.29 2.16
CA SER A 172 -7.75 -15.04 0.93
C SER A 172 -9.00 -15.04 0.05
N LEU A 173 -8.85 -14.83 -1.26
CA LEU A 173 -9.95 -14.95 -2.22
C LEU A 173 -10.73 -16.25 -1.95
N SER A 174 -11.89 -16.15 -1.30
CA SER A 174 -12.88 -17.21 -1.33
C SER A 174 -13.47 -17.14 -2.73
N SER A 175 -13.03 -18.03 -3.61
CA SER A 175 -13.79 -18.40 -4.80
C SER A 175 -15.06 -19.15 -4.37
N ASP A 176 -15.87 -18.55 -3.51
CA ASP A 176 -17.17 -19.07 -3.07
C ASP A 176 -18.25 -18.21 -3.71
N SER A 177 -18.37 -18.35 -5.03
CA SER A 177 -19.71 -18.35 -5.60
C SER A 177 -20.45 -19.52 -4.96
N ASN A 178 -21.22 -19.23 -3.91
CA ASN A 178 -22.27 -20.08 -3.39
C ASN A 178 -23.23 -20.44 -4.55
N ASN A 179 -22.88 -21.47 -5.31
CA ASN A 179 -23.80 -22.17 -6.18
C ASN A 179 -24.77 -22.88 -5.26
N SER A 180 -25.87 -22.20 -4.95
CA SER A 180 -27.00 -22.75 -4.23
C SER A 180 -27.67 -23.78 -5.13
N ASN A 181 -27.05 -24.97 -5.26
CA ASN A 181 -27.72 -26.14 -5.79
C ASN A 181 -28.79 -26.54 -4.78
N ASN A 182 -29.98 -26.03 -5.03
CA ASN A 182 -31.23 -26.46 -4.42
C ASN A 182 -31.49 -27.93 -4.82
N THR A 183 -30.85 -28.88 -4.14
CA THR A 183 -31.29 -30.27 -4.13
C THR A 183 -32.53 -30.37 -3.25
N ARG A 184 -33.69 -30.18 -3.88
CA ARG A 184 -34.96 -30.66 -3.31
C ARG A 184 -34.88 -32.18 -3.24
N ASN A 185 -34.69 -32.70 -2.03
CA ASN A 185 -34.87 -34.12 -1.74
C ASN A 185 -36.35 -34.49 -1.94
N PHE A 186 -36.58 -35.52 -2.75
CA PHE A 186 -37.83 -36.25 -2.80
C PHE A 186 -38.01 -37.05 -1.50
N SER A 187 -39.19 -36.96 -0.91
CA SER A 187 -39.83 -37.98 -0.09
C SER A 187 -41.34 -37.83 -0.24
#